data_AF-A0A6I1MVZ9-F1
#
_entry.id   AF-A0A6I1MVZ9-F1
#
_cell.length_a   1.000
_cell.length_b   1.000
_cell.length_c   1.000
_cell.angle_alpha   90.00
_cell.angle_beta   90.00
_cell.angle_gamma   90.00
#
_symmetry.space_group_name_H-M   'P 1'
#
loop_
_entity.id
_entity.type
_entity.pdbx_description
1 polymer ?
#
loop_
_entity_poly.entity_id
_entity_poly.type
_entity_poly.pdbx_seq_one_letter_code
_entity_poly.pdbx_strand_id
1 'polypeptide(L)'
;MDESVFTLLLKTAQGLTLFGTLRFSIDFTQPVDPAQAANAAKPGTGDVASLFSQVQQQATFDLFAYRIDGSVTIPFVTGLRPVPITGLALFTFLGPPATFITSSTDPTRNLFFQWNQLTNDNIAGGLVWRPGEPGELIFSALGTQLSA
;
A
#
# COMPACT_ATOMS: atom_id res chain seq x y z
N MET A 1 15.27 7.19 11.24
CA MET A 1 13.97 7.15 10.57
C MET A 1 13.27 5.93 11.12
N ASP A 2 12.13 6.09 11.79
CA ASP A 2 11.51 5.00 12.54
C ASP A 2 10.78 4.07 11.57
N GLU A 3 11.23 2.82 11.52
CA GLU A 3 10.68 1.78 10.66
C GLU A 3 9.43 1.19 11.34
N SER A 4 8.32 1.12 10.60
CA SER A 4 7.08 0.48 11.05
C SER A 4 7.02 -0.96 10.55
N VAL A 5 6.75 -1.90 11.45
CA VAL A 5 6.69 -3.34 11.12
C VAL A 5 5.33 -3.91 11.53
N PHE A 6 4.66 -4.57 10.59
CA PHE A 6 3.35 -5.19 10.79
C PHE A 6 3.40 -6.67 10.44
N THR A 7 2.79 -7.50 11.28
CA THR A 7 2.38 -8.86 10.88
C THR A 7 1.11 -8.77 10.07
N LEU A 8 1.05 -9.46 8.94
CA LEU A 8 -0.11 -9.50 8.04
C LEU A 8 -0.86 -10.82 8.17
N LEU A 9 -2.19 -10.74 8.23
CA LEU A 9 -3.14 -11.81 7.97
C LEU A 9 -3.81 -11.53 6.63
N LEU A 10 -3.62 -12.41 5.66
CA LEU A 10 -4.12 -12.27 4.30
C LEU A 10 -5.19 -13.33 4.02
N LYS A 11 -6.33 -12.93 3.48
CA LYS A 11 -7.44 -13.83 3.19
C LYS A 11 -8.00 -13.61 1.78
N THR A 12 -8.13 -14.69 1.02
CA THR A 12 -8.82 -14.68 -0.28
C THR A 12 -10.32 -14.91 -0.10
N ALA A 13 -11.11 -14.57 -1.12
CA ALA A 13 -12.54 -14.86 -1.14
C ALA A 13 -12.84 -16.37 -1.06
N GLN A 14 -11.94 -17.21 -1.57
CA GLN A 14 -12.07 -18.67 -1.58
C GLN A 14 -11.65 -19.33 -0.25
N GLY A 15 -11.24 -18.54 0.75
CA GLY A 15 -10.93 -19.03 2.09
C GLY A 15 -9.46 -19.36 2.36
N LEU A 16 -8.57 -19.25 1.36
CA LEU A 16 -7.13 -19.32 1.59
C LEU A 16 -6.70 -18.21 2.56
N THR A 17 -6.00 -18.59 3.62
CA THR A 17 -5.46 -17.69 4.64
C THR A 17 -3.94 -17.83 4.70
N LEU A 18 -3.23 -16.72 4.59
CA LEU A 18 -1.77 -16.66 4.61
C LEU A 18 -1.28 -15.63 5.65
N PHE A 19 -0.04 -15.81 6.09
CA PHE A 19 0.65 -14.87 6.95
C PHE A 19 1.78 -14.18 6.20
N GLY A 20 2.06 -12.94 6.57
CA GLY A 20 3.17 -12.19 6.02
C GLY A 20 3.67 -11.10 6.97
N THR A 21 4.59 -10.29 6.46
CA THR A 21 5.16 -9.15 7.17
C THR A 21 5.24 -7.98 6.21
N LEU A 22 4.74 -6.84 6.64
CA LEU A 22 4.95 -5.54 6.00
C LEU A 22 5.95 -4.76 6.85
N ARG A 23 6.92 -4.13 6.19
CA ARG A 23 7.90 -3.26 6.82
C ARG A 23 8.07 -2.03 5.96
N PHE A 24 7.93 -0.84 6.52
CA PHE A 24 8.06 0.38 5.74
C PHE A 24 8.48 1.57 6.60
N SER A 25 8.91 2.62 5.92
CA SER A 25 9.24 3.90 6.52
C SER A 25 8.70 5.02 5.63
N ILE A 26 8.36 6.14 6.24
CA ILE A 26 7.80 7.31 5.56
C ILE A 26 8.86 8.41 5.58
N ASP A 27 9.17 8.98 4.42
CA ASP A 27 10.02 10.16 4.34
C ASP A 27 9.17 11.43 4.43
N PHE A 28 9.08 11.98 5.65
CA PHE A 28 8.38 13.23 5.93
C PHE A 28 9.15 14.50 5.47
N THR A 29 10.40 14.36 5.04
CA THR A 29 11.22 15.50 4.59
C THR A 29 11.00 15.84 3.12
N GLN A 30 10.37 14.93 2.37
CA GLN A 30 10.11 15.06 0.94
C GLN A 30 8.60 14.97 0.65
N PRO A 31 7.83 16.06 0.83
CA PRO A 31 6.47 16.10 0.33
C PRO A 31 6.50 15.91 -1.19
N VAL A 32 5.71 14.95 -1.67
CA VAL A 32 5.59 14.64 -3.10
C VAL A 32 4.68 15.68 -3.74
N ASP A 33 5.17 16.34 -4.79
CA ASP A 33 4.35 17.22 -5.63
C ASP A 33 3.11 16.44 -6.12
N PRO A 34 1.88 16.99 -5.99
CA PRO A 34 0.66 16.35 -6.47
C PRO A 34 0.74 15.80 -7.91
N ALA A 35 1.48 16.47 -8.80
CA ALA A 35 1.69 16.02 -10.18
C ALA A 35 2.56 14.75 -10.29
N GLN A 36 3.48 14.55 -9.35
CA GLN A 36 4.34 13.36 -9.27
C GLN A 36 3.66 12.21 -8.53
N ALA A 37 2.81 12.51 -7.54
CA ALA A 37 2.02 11.52 -6.81
C ALA A 37 1.12 10.69 -7.75
N ALA A 38 0.54 11.32 -8.77
CA ALA A 38 -0.26 10.66 -9.80
C ALA A 38 0.50 9.61 -10.63
N ASN A 39 1.84 9.69 -10.68
CA ASN A 39 2.68 8.75 -11.42
C ASN A 39 3.16 7.57 -10.56
N ALA A 40 3.31 7.76 -9.25
CA ALA A 40 3.78 6.72 -8.32
C ALA A 40 2.69 5.68 -7.97
N ALA A 41 1.40 6.03 -8.13
CA ALA A 41 0.26 5.16 -7.84
C ALA A 41 -0.18 4.24 -9.00
N LYS A 42 0.62 4.09 -10.08
CA LYS A 42 0.23 3.33 -11.28
C LYS A 42 0.80 1.89 -11.29
N PRO A 43 -0.07 0.87 -11.23
CA PRO A 43 0.15 -0.40 -11.93
C PRO A 43 -0.89 -0.56 -13.05
N GLY A 44 -0.44 -0.67 -14.31
CA GLY A 44 -1.32 -0.81 -15.47
C GLY A 44 -2.03 0.49 -15.86
N THR A 45 -2.34 0.62 -17.15
CA THR A 45 -2.86 1.83 -17.82
C THR A 45 -4.33 2.14 -17.49
N GLY A 46 -4.69 2.23 -16.20
CA GLY A 46 -6.00 2.68 -15.74
C GLY A 46 -6.03 4.19 -15.58
N ASP A 47 -7.06 4.84 -16.14
CA ASP A 47 -7.22 6.30 -16.15
C ASP A 47 -7.58 6.84 -14.75
N VAL A 48 -6.54 7.12 -13.96
CA VAL A 48 -6.65 7.74 -12.62
C VAL A 48 -7.32 9.12 -12.68
N ALA A 49 -7.27 9.82 -13.82
CA ALA A 49 -7.95 11.11 -13.97
C ALA A 49 -9.48 10.95 -13.99
N SER A 50 -9.98 9.81 -14.47
CA SER A 50 -11.42 9.48 -14.41
C SER A 50 -11.90 9.20 -12.98
N LEU A 51 -11.07 8.59 -12.12
CA LEU A 51 -11.36 8.40 -10.70
C LEU A 51 -11.24 9.72 -9.92
N PHE A 52 -10.25 10.55 -10.24
CA PHE A 52 -10.06 11.86 -9.61
C PHE A 52 -11.17 12.85 -9.94
N SER A 53 -11.68 12.84 -11.18
CA SER A 53 -12.80 13.69 -11.60
C SER A 53 -14.15 13.27 -10.98
N GLN A 54 -14.32 11.99 -10.62
CA GLN A 54 -15.51 11.54 -9.88
C GLN A 54 -15.50 11.98 -8.41
N VAL A 55 -14.33 12.25 -7.82
CA VAL A 55 -14.19 12.74 -6.43
C VAL A 55 -14.37 14.26 -6.33
N GLN A 56 -14.26 15.00 -7.42
CA GLN A 56 -14.32 16.47 -7.45
C GLN A 56 -15.69 17.12 -7.12
N GLN A 57 -16.74 16.33 -6.85
CA GLN A 57 -18.06 16.86 -6.44
C GLN A 57 -18.29 16.88 -4.92
N GLN A 58 -17.29 16.58 -4.11
CA GLN A 58 -17.36 16.69 -2.65
C GLN A 58 -16.27 17.63 -2.13
N ALA A 59 -16.59 18.40 -1.09
CA ALA A 59 -15.75 19.44 -0.47
C ALA A 59 -14.24 19.17 -0.62
N THR A 60 -13.50 20.13 -1.17
CA THR A 60 -12.04 20.03 -1.35
C THR A 60 -11.37 19.80 0.01
N PHE A 61 -10.66 18.67 0.15
CA PHE A 61 -9.78 18.37 1.28
C PHE A 61 -8.33 18.37 0.79
N ASP A 62 -7.44 19.05 1.50
CA ASP A 62 -6.02 19.03 1.20
C ASP A 62 -5.41 17.69 1.65
N LEU A 63 -4.79 16.98 0.69
CA LEU A 63 -4.05 15.75 0.91
C LEU A 63 -2.56 16.00 0.72
N PHE A 64 -1.77 15.63 1.73
CA PHE A 64 -0.30 15.67 1.69
C PHE A 64 0.22 14.29 1.34
N ALA A 65 0.97 14.19 0.24
CA ALA A 65 1.59 12.94 -0.18
C ALA A 65 3.03 12.88 0.31
N TYR A 66 3.41 11.80 0.99
CA TYR A 66 4.79 11.51 1.36
C TYR A 66 5.23 10.19 0.76
N ARG A 67 6.51 10.10 0.42
CA ARG A 67 7.09 8.89 -0.13
C ARG A 67 7.18 7.80 0.94
N ILE A 68 6.89 6.56 0.54
CA ILE A 68 7.09 5.36 1.33
C ILE A 68 8.10 4.47 0.61
N ASP A 69 9.03 3.92 1.36
CA ASP A 69 9.84 2.78 0.93
C ASP A 69 9.79 1.67 1.98
N GLY A 70 9.78 0.42 1.51
CA GLY A 70 9.62 -0.73 2.39
C GLY A 70 9.77 -2.07 1.70
N SER A 71 9.24 -3.10 2.35
CA SER A 71 9.21 -4.46 1.84
C SER A 71 8.03 -5.26 2.38
N VAL A 72 7.51 -6.17 1.56
CA VAL A 72 6.51 -7.18 1.95
C VAL A 72 7.09 -8.58 1.80
N THR A 73 6.85 -9.43 2.79
CA THR A 73 7.20 -10.86 2.74
C THR A 73 5.98 -11.70 3.05
N ILE A 74 5.59 -12.57 2.13
CA ILE A 74 4.49 -13.53 2.28
C ILE A 74 5.03 -14.87 1.77
N PRO A 75 5.53 -15.76 2.65
CA PRO A 75 6.36 -16.90 2.23
C PRO A 75 5.79 -17.77 1.10
N PHE A 76 4.48 -17.99 1.10
CA PHE A 76 3.79 -18.81 0.09
C PHE A 76 3.55 -18.11 -1.25
N VAL A 77 3.76 -16.80 -1.32
CA VAL A 77 3.47 -15.96 -2.49
C VAL A 77 4.75 -15.32 -3.01
N THR A 78 5.51 -14.66 -2.13
CA THR A 78 6.74 -13.94 -2.46
C THR A 78 8.02 -14.77 -2.31
N GLY A 79 7.91 -15.98 -1.75
CA GLY A 79 9.06 -16.74 -1.25
C GLY A 79 9.63 -16.16 0.05
N LEU A 80 10.79 -16.67 0.48
CA LEU A 80 11.44 -16.27 1.73
C LEU A 80 12.17 -14.92 1.67
N ARG A 81 12.30 -14.33 0.48
CA ARG A 81 12.98 -13.04 0.29
C ARG A 81 11.96 -11.90 0.31
N PRO A 82 12.24 -10.80 1.04
CA PRO A 82 11.39 -9.62 0.98
C PRO A 82 11.25 -9.10 -0.46
N VAL A 83 10.05 -8.68 -0.81
CA VAL A 83 9.76 -7.96 -2.06
C VAL A 83 9.81 -6.47 -1.75
N PRO A 84 10.72 -5.71 -2.37
CA PRO A 84 10.82 -4.28 -2.13
C PRO A 84 9.57 -3.57 -2.70
N ILE A 85 9.03 -2.63 -1.94
CA ILE A 85 7.88 -1.82 -2.33
C ILE A 85 8.20 -0.33 -2.19
N THR A 86 7.58 0.48 -3.03
CA THR A 86 7.61 1.94 -2.92
C THR A 86 6.22 2.51 -3.19
N GLY A 87 5.95 3.72 -2.74
CA GLY A 87 4.67 4.36 -2.98
C GLY A 87 4.44 5.60 -2.15
N LEU A 88 3.19 5.81 -1.77
CA LEU A 88 2.72 7.05 -1.16
C LEU A 88 1.91 6.80 0.11
N ALA A 89 2.17 7.61 1.12
CA ALA A 89 1.29 7.83 2.27
C ALA A 89 0.55 9.14 2.04
N LEU A 90 -0.78 9.10 2.05
CA LEU A 90 -1.62 10.28 1.88
C LEU A 90 -2.16 10.71 3.24
N PHE A 91 -1.90 11.94 3.65
CA PHE A 91 -2.33 12.51 4.93
C PHE A 91 -3.34 13.61 4.73
N THR A 92 -4.28 13.73 5.66
CA THR A 92 -5.14 14.92 5.78
C THR A 92 -4.45 15.95 6.69
N PHE A 93 -4.84 17.23 6.58
CA PHE A 93 -4.19 18.37 7.22
C PHE A 93 -3.85 18.21 8.72
N LEU A 94 -4.57 17.37 9.49
CA LEU A 94 -4.35 17.17 10.93
C LEU A 94 -4.64 15.73 11.41
N GLY A 95 -4.58 14.72 10.54
CA GLY A 95 -5.03 13.36 10.86
C GLY A 95 -3.98 12.26 10.61
N PRO A 96 -4.23 11.02 11.10
CA PRO A 96 -3.47 9.86 10.65
C PRO A 96 -3.57 9.74 9.11
N PRO A 97 -2.60 9.06 8.47
CA PRO A 97 -2.63 8.88 7.03
C PRO A 97 -3.96 8.26 6.59
N ALA A 98 -4.63 8.94 5.66
CA ALA A 98 -5.89 8.55 5.08
C ALA A 98 -5.77 7.19 4.37
N THR A 99 -4.68 7.00 3.62
CA THR A 99 -4.42 5.75 2.93
C THR A 99 -2.95 5.64 2.55
N PHE A 100 -2.53 4.41 2.30
CA PHE A 100 -1.22 4.03 1.85
C PHE A 100 -1.38 3.24 0.56
N ILE A 101 -0.59 3.57 -0.45
CA ILE A 101 -0.64 2.93 -1.77
C ILE A 101 0.78 2.58 -2.17
N THR A 102 1.07 1.31 -2.41
CA THR A 102 2.41 0.85 -2.77
C THR A 102 2.38 -0.19 -3.87
N SER A 103 3.47 -0.25 -4.62
CA SER A 103 3.72 -1.27 -5.64
C SER A 103 5.12 -1.84 -5.48
N SER A 104 5.31 -3.06 -5.99
CA SER A 104 6.63 -3.68 -6.07
C SER A 104 7.57 -2.88 -6.97
N THR A 105 8.81 -2.73 -6.54
CA THR A 105 9.89 -2.26 -7.42
C THR A 105 10.63 -3.41 -8.11
N ASP A 106 10.26 -4.66 -7.81
CA ASP A 106 10.79 -5.85 -8.48
C ASP A 106 9.84 -6.30 -9.61
N PRO A 107 10.25 -6.18 -10.88
CA PRO A 107 9.40 -6.51 -12.03
C PRO A 107 9.07 -8.01 -12.12
N THR A 108 9.82 -8.87 -11.43
CA THR A 108 9.58 -10.33 -11.41
C THR A 108 8.65 -10.75 -10.28
N ARG A 109 8.45 -9.88 -9.30
CA ARG A 109 7.61 -10.11 -8.11
C ARG A 109 6.64 -8.95 -7.98
N ASN A 110 5.80 -8.80 -8.99
CA ASN A 110 4.83 -7.72 -9.06
C ASN A 110 3.75 -7.88 -7.99
N LEU A 111 3.53 -6.84 -7.21
CA LEU A 111 2.48 -6.76 -6.20
C LEU A 111 2.00 -5.32 -6.07
N PHE A 112 0.73 -5.17 -5.75
CA PHE A 112 0.12 -3.92 -5.35
C PHE A 112 -0.47 -4.09 -3.96
N PHE A 113 -0.19 -3.16 -3.05
CA PHE A 113 -0.76 -3.19 -1.72
C PHE A 113 -1.26 -1.80 -1.34
N GLN A 114 -2.55 -1.74 -1.03
CA GLN A 114 -3.21 -0.56 -0.50
C GLN A 114 -3.76 -0.87 0.89
N TRP A 115 -3.57 0.02 1.84
CA TRP A 115 -4.14 -0.12 3.19
C TRP A 115 -4.48 1.23 3.80
N ASN A 116 -5.32 1.19 4.83
CA ASN A 116 -5.65 2.33 5.68
C ASN A 116 -5.27 1.99 7.12
N GLN A 117 -5.03 3.02 7.91
CA GLN A 117 -4.84 2.87 9.34
C GLN A 117 -6.19 2.78 10.03
N LEU A 118 -6.40 1.74 10.85
CA LEU A 118 -7.62 1.55 11.64
C LEU A 118 -7.45 2.12 13.06
N THR A 119 -6.28 1.85 13.64
CA THR A 119 -5.81 2.34 14.95
C THR A 119 -4.32 2.60 14.83
N ASN A 120 -3.66 3.10 15.88
CA ASN A 120 -2.21 3.28 15.85
C ASN A 120 -1.47 1.98 15.51
N ASP A 121 -1.96 0.84 16.00
CA ASP A 121 -1.29 -0.46 15.87
C ASP A 121 -1.92 -1.38 14.83
N ASN A 122 -3.01 -0.97 14.16
CA ASN A 122 -3.72 -1.82 13.21
C ASN A 122 -3.94 -1.14 11.86
N ILE A 123 -3.76 -1.93 10.80
CA ILE A 123 -4.06 -1.54 9.42
C ILE A 123 -5.01 -2.54 8.79
N ALA A 124 -5.79 -2.11 7.81
CA ALA A 124 -6.55 -3.01 6.96
C ALA A 124 -6.55 -2.53 5.51
N GLY A 125 -6.60 -3.46 4.57
CA GLY A 125 -6.41 -3.15 3.17
C GLY A 125 -6.63 -4.32 2.23
N GLY A 126 -6.14 -4.14 1.00
CA GLY A 126 -6.19 -5.13 -0.05
C GLY A 126 -4.82 -5.28 -0.72
N LEU A 127 -4.37 -6.52 -0.87
CA LEU A 127 -3.15 -6.86 -1.59
C LEU A 127 -3.50 -7.65 -2.84
N VAL A 128 -2.94 -7.24 -3.98
CA VAL A 128 -3.05 -7.94 -5.26
C VAL A 128 -1.65 -8.44 -5.63
N TRP A 129 -1.52 -9.76 -5.73
CA TRP A 129 -0.31 -10.41 -6.20
C TRP A 129 -0.40 -10.66 -7.70
N ARG A 130 0.66 -10.32 -8.45
CA ARG A 130 0.75 -10.46 -9.91
C ARG A 130 -0.48 -9.90 -10.64
N PRO A 131 -0.81 -8.61 -10.42
CA PRO A 131 -1.98 -7.99 -11.03
C PRO A 131 -1.91 -8.09 -12.56
N GLY A 132 -3.00 -8.55 -13.18
CA GLY A 132 -3.14 -8.71 -14.63
C GLY A 132 -2.45 -9.95 -15.22
N GLU A 133 -1.86 -10.82 -14.40
CA GLU A 133 -1.19 -12.04 -14.86
C GLU A 133 -1.99 -13.31 -14.52
N PRO A 134 -1.79 -14.43 -15.26
CA PRO A 134 -2.31 -15.73 -14.85
C PRO A 134 -1.79 -16.12 -13.45
N GLY A 135 -2.72 -16.43 -12.55
CA GLY A 135 -2.40 -16.70 -11.14
C GLY A 135 -2.43 -15.46 -10.24
N GLU A 136 -3.08 -14.38 -10.69
CA GLU A 136 -3.45 -13.24 -9.83
C GLU A 136 -4.17 -13.73 -8.57
N LEU A 137 -3.74 -13.21 -7.42
CA LEU A 137 -4.39 -13.47 -6.14
C LEU A 137 -4.74 -12.15 -5.48
N ILE A 138 -6.00 -12.02 -5.08
CA ILE A 138 -6.51 -10.86 -4.36
C ILE A 138 -6.76 -11.28 -2.92
N PHE A 139 -6.16 -10.53 -1.99
CA PHE A 139 -6.27 -10.74 -0.56
C PHE A 139 -6.87 -9.52 0.11
N SER A 140 -7.81 -9.75 1.02
CA SER A 140 -8.04 -8.82 2.13
C SER A 140 -6.88 -8.96 3.12
N ALA A 141 -6.34 -7.83 3.58
CA ALA A 141 -5.22 -7.78 4.50
C ALA A 141 -5.65 -7.12 5.82
N LEU A 142 -5.29 -7.75 6.93
CA LEU A 142 -5.30 -7.15 8.26
C LEU A 142 -3.86 -7.15 8.78
N GLY A 143 -3.39 -6.02 9.27
CA GLY A 143 -2.06 -5.89 9.85
C GLY A 143 -2.11 -5.50 11.32
N THR A 144 -1.21 -6.08 12.10
CA THR A 144 -0.98 -5.71 13.51
C THR A 144 0.48 -5.33 13.68
N GLN A 145 0.72 -4.15 14.24
CA GLN A 145 2.06 -3.64 14.47
C GLN A 145 2.79 -4.54 15.47
N LEU A 146 4.02 -4.90 15.14
CA LEU A 146 4.92 -5.53 16.09
C LEU A 146 5.43 -4.44 17.02
N SER A 147 4.95 -4.45 18.26
CA SER A 147 5.52 -3.63 19.33
C SER A 147 6.98 -4.05 19.54
N ALA A 148 7.90 -3.09 19.41
CA ALA A 148 9.29 -3.26 19.84
C ALA A 148 9.40 -3.08 21.35
#